data_AF-R7Q2J1-F1
#
_entry.id   AF-R7Q2J1-F1
#
_cell.length_a   1.000
_cell.length_b   1.000
_cell.length_c   1.000
_cell.angle_alpha   90.00
_cell.angle_beta   90.00
_cell.angle_gamma   90.00
#
_symmetry.space_group_name_H-M   'P 1'
#
loop_
_entity.id
_entity.type
_entity.pdbx_description
1 polymer ?
#
loop_
_entity_poly.entity_id
_entity_poly.type
_entity_poly.pdbx_seq_one_letter_code
_entity_poly.pdbx_strand_id
1 'polypeptide(L)'
;LTDICHRLTYPLPAMAFVSSVSVAVRPASVTPAVSSFKGSSLRWTTPKPRVALSMNLDTIQVKIQEEMKKAQDATQQFGKGSKEAALAWDVVEELEAEASHLKANKGSNDPLEKFCEESPEADECRVYED
;
A
#
# COMPACT_ATOMS: atom_id res chain seq x y z
N LEU A 1 25.23 4.07 27.01
CA LEU A 1 24.00 3.25 26.86
C LEU A 1 22.81 3.86 27.63
N THR A 2 22.70 5.19 27.73
CA THR A 2 21.68 5.84 28.57
C THR A 2 21.40 7.28 28.10
N ASP A 3 21.01 7.48 26.82
CA ASP A 3 20.59 8.82 26.35
C ASP A 3 19.54 8.81 25.24
N ILE A 4 18.75 7.73 25.11
CA ILE A 4 17.69 7.62 24.08
C ILE A 4 16.27 7.71 24.69
N CYS A 5 16.09 7.59 26.02
CA CYS A 5 14.76 7.46 26.63
C CYS A 5 14.10 8.77 27.14
N HIS A 6 14.68 9.96 26.98
CA HIS A 6 14.13 11.19 27.58
C HIS A 6 13.38 12.14 26.63
N ARG A 7 12.84 11.64 25.50
CA ARG A 7 12.01 12.48 24.60
C ARG A 7 10.67 11.87 24.19
N LEU A 8 10.08 11.05 25.07
CA LEU A 8 8.67 10.63 25.00
C LEU A 8 7.81 11.31 26.07
N THR A 9 8.03 12.60 26.32
CA THR A 9 7.14 13.41 27.15
C THR A 9 6.72 14.64 26.37
N TYR A 10 5.79 14.44 25.44
CA TYR A 10 5.00 15.54 24.90
C TYR A 10 3.84 15.80 25.86
N PRO A 11 3.75 16.99 26.50
CA PRO A 11 2.51 17.39 27.16
C PRO A 11 1.47 17.60 26.07
N LEU A 12 0.45 16.75 26.05
CA LEU A 12 -0.74 16.93 25.23
C LEU A 12 -1.35 18.30 25.57
N PRO A 13 -1.39 19.28 24.65
CA PRO A 13 -2.24 20.44 24.86
C PRO A 13 -3.69 19.96 24.87
N ALA A 14 -4.43 20.38 25.89
CA ALA A 14 -5.84 20.11 26.06
C ALA A 14 -6.59 20.28 24.72
N MET A 15 -7.12 19.17 24.20
CA MET A 15 -7.95 19.15 23.01
C MET A 15 -9.21 19.97 23.33
N ALA A 16 -9.25 21.22 22.86
CA ALA A 16 -10.45 22.02 22.86
C ALA A 16 -11.48 21.30 21.98
N PHE A 17 -12.56 20.88 22.62
CA PHE A 17 -13.74 20.26 22.03
C PHE A 17 -14.35 21.23 21.00
N VAL A 18 -14.05 21.05 19.72
CA VAL A 18 -14.67 21.87 18.66
C VAL A 18 -16.07 21.33 18.41
N SER A 19 -17.02 22.26 18.47
CA SER A 19 -18.46 22.06 18.47
C SER A 19 -18.98 21.20 17.31
N SER A 20 -19.95 20.34 17.64
CA SER A 20 -20.67 19.45 16.73
C SER A 20 -21.39 20.24 15.63
N VAL A 21 -20.98 20.08 14.37
CA VAL A 21 -21.77 20.52 13.21
C VAL A 21 -22.63 19.33 12.76
N SER A 22 -23.92 19.42 13.02
CA SER A 22 -24.91 18.47 12.50
C SER A 22 -25.13 18.72 11.01
N VAL A 23 -24.60 17.85 10.15
CA VAL A 23 -24.97 17.80 8.73
C VAL A 23 -26.18 16.86 8.59
N ALA A 24 -27.31 17.43 8.19
CA ALA A 24 -28.54 16.69 7.95
C ALA A 24 -28.42 15.80 6.71
N VAL A 25 -28.63 14.49 6.93
CA VAL A 25 -28.70 13.45 5.91
C VAL A 25 -30.00 13.60 5.10
N ARG A 26 -29.90 13.68 3.77
CA ARG A 26 -31.04 13.48 2.85
C ARG A 26 -30.93 12.08 2.22
N PRO A 27 -31.85 11.15 2.49
CA PRO A 27 -31.90 9.89 1.74
C PRO A 27 -32.59 10.15 0.39
N ALA A 28 -31.82 10.28 -0.68
CA ALA A 28 -32.35 10.14 -2.03
C ALA A 28 -32.50 8.65 -2.32
N SER A 29 -33.75 8.21 -2.35
CA SER A 29 -34.18 6.89 -2.82
C SER A 29 -33.73 6.68 -4.27
N VAL A 30 -32.65 5.93 -4.47
CA VAL A 30 -32.24 5.44 -5.79
C VAL A 30 -32.74 4.02 -5.94
N THR A 31 -33.73 3.83 -6.82
CA THR A 31 -34.22 2.52 -7.23
C THR A 31 -33.16 1.81 -8.08
N PRO A 32 -32.76 0.56 -7.79
CA PRO A 32 -31.93 -0.21 -8.71
C PRO A 32 -32.80 -0.77 -9.84
N ALA A 33 -32.71 -0.16 -11.02
CA ALA A 33 -33.14 -0.81 -12.25
C ALA A 33 -32.09 -1.87 -12.62
N VAL A 34 -32.33 -3.11 -12.19
CA VAL A 34 -31.52 -4.28 -12.57
C VAL A 34 -31.77 -4.60 -14.05
N SER A 35 -30.95 -4.04 -14.93
CA SER A 35 -30.93 -4.48 -16.33
C SER A 35 -30.20 -5.82 -16.44
N SER A 36 -30.95 -6.80 -16.94
CA SER A 36 -30.54 -8.17 -17.24
C SER A 36 -29.23 -8.21 -18.04
N PHE A 37 -28.11 -8.50 -17.36
CA PHE A 37 -26.82 -8.74 -18.01
C PHE A 37 -26.86 -10.12 -18.66
N LYS A 38 -27.25 -10.19 -19.94
CA LYS A 38 -27.10 -11.40 -20.74
C LYS A 38 -25.62 -11.67 -20.91
N GLY A 39 -25.13 -12.63 -20.13
CA GLY A 39 -23.76 -13.12 -20.18
C GLY A 39 -23.42 -13.65 -21.56
N SER A 40 -22.43 -13.01 -22.20
CA SER A 40 -21.70 -13.58 -23.32
C SER A 40 -20.36 -14.07 -22.78
N SER A 41 -20.26 -15.39 -22.69
CA SER A 41 -19.05 -16.16 -22.46
C SER A 41 -17.94 -15.71 -23.42
N LEU A 42 -16.93 -14.98 -22.91
CA LEU A 42 -15.63 -14.88 -23.55
C LEU A 42 -14.58 -15.57 -22.68
N ARG A 43 -14.36 -16.83 -23.05
CA ARG A 43 -13.10 -17.58 -23.09
C ARG A 43 -11.89 -16.82 -22.52
N TRP A 44 -11.49 -17.20 -21.32
CA TRP A 44 -10.19 -16.88 -20.74
C TRP A 44 -9.08 -17.44 -21.64
N THR A 45 -8.53 -16.61 -22.51
CA THR A 45 -7.28 -16.91 -23.23
C THR A 45 -6.12 -16.74 -22.26
N THR A 46 -5.17 -17.67 -22.32
CA THR A 46 -4.07 -17.86 -21.37
C THR A 46 -3.28 -16.58 -21.02
N PRO A 47 -2.79 -16.44 -19.77
CA PRO A 47 -1.87 -15.36 -19.44
C PRO A 47 -0.55 -15.56 -20.21
N LYS A 48 -0.08 -14.47 -20.83
CA LYS A 48 1.23 -14.39 -21.49
C LYS A 48 2.35 -14.60 -20.46
N PRO A 49 3.50 -15.21 -20.83
CA PRO A 49 4.65 -15.30 -19.93
C PRO A 49 5.10 -13.89 -19.53
N ARG A 50 5.14 -13.65 -18.22
CA ARG A 50 5.59 -12.40 -17.61
C ARG A 50 7.11 -12.32 -17.80
N VAL A 51 7.55 -11.53 -18.77
CA VAL A 51 8.97 -11.19 -18.95
C VAL A 51 9.49 -10.65 -17.62
N ALA A 52 10.64 -11.16 -17.16
CA ALA A 52 11.21 -10.90 -15.85
C ALA A 52 11.44 -9.39 -15.62
N LEU A 53 10.48 -8.74 -14.95
CA LEU A 53 10.52 -7.35 -14.50
C LEU A 53 11.42 -7.23 -13.26
N SER A 54 12.62 -7.79 -13.30
CA SER A 54 13.57 -7.73 -12.19
C SER A 54 14.19 -6.34 -12.09
N MET A 55 14.50 -5.72 -13.25
CA MET A 55 15.36 -4.55 -13.37
C MET A 55 14.77 -3.20 -12.94
N ASN A 56 13.47 -3.12 -12.62
CA ASN A 56 12.83 -1.83 -12.27
C ASN A 56 12.69 -1.59 -10.76
N LEU A 57 12.71 -2.64 -9.92
CA LEU A 57 12.51 -2.45 -8.48
C LEU A 57 13.73 -1.82 -7.80
N ASP A 58 14.93 -2.26 -8.17
CA ASP A 58 16.18 -1.81 -7.53
C ASP A 58 16.43 -0.33 -7.81
N THR A 59 16.13 0.13 -9.03
CA THR A 59 16.22 1.55 -9.40
C THR A 59 15.25 2.42 -8.62
N ILE A 60 14.01 1.94 -8.37
CA ILE A 60 13.01 2.69 -7.59
C ILE A 60 13.40 2.74 -6.11
N GLN A 61 13.97 1.67 -5.56
CA GLN A 61 14.47 1.68 -4.19
C GLN A 61 15.58 2.71 -3.98
N VAL A 62 16.52 2.83 -4.93
CA VAL A 62 17.57 3.87 -4.87
C VAL A 62 16.95 5.27 -4.88
N LYS A 63 15.95 5.52 -5.74
CA LYS A 63 15.23 6.80 -5.80
C LYS A 63 14.49 7.13 -4.50
N ILE A 64 13.80 6.15 -3.90
CA ILE A 64 13.12 6.34 -2.60
C ILE A 64 14.13 6.78 -1.55
N GLN A 65 15.31 6.15 -1.47
CA GLN A 65 16.34 6.54 -0.50
C GLN A 65 16.88 7.95 -0.72
N GLU A 66 16.98 8.40 -1.98
CA GLU A 66 17.36 9.77 -2.32
C GLU A 66 16.28 10.79 -1.90
N GLU A 67 15.02 10.52 -2.26
CA GLU A 67 13.90 11.40 -1.92
C GLU A 67 13.62 11.43 -0.42
N MET A 68 13.83 10.33 0.30
CA MET A 68 13.77 10.31 1.77
C MET A 68 14.79 11.26 2.40
N LYS A 69 16.01 11.35 1.86
CA LYS A 69 17.01 12.31 2.34
C LYS A 69 16.58 13.74 2.06
N LYS A 70 16.08 14.02 0.86
CA LYS A 70 15.54 15.34 0.50
C LYS A 70 14.36 15.74 1.38
N ALA A 71 13.45 14.82 1.69
CA ALA A 71 12.32 15.05 2.59
C ALA A 71 12.77 15.29 4.03
N GLN A 72 13.80 14.58 4.51
CA GLN A 72 14.41 14.84 5.81
C GLN A 72 15.09 16.21 5.86
N ASP A 73 15.84 16.59 4.83
CA ASP A 73 16.49 17.90 4.74
C ASP A 73 15.46 19.03 4.69
N ALA A 74 14.38 18.86 3.91
CA ALA A 74 13.26 19.80 3.90
C ALA A 74 12.57 19.91 5.26
N THR A 75 12.39 18.78 5.96
CA THR A 75 11.83 18.76 7.31
C THR A 75 12.74 19.47 8.32
N GLN A 76 14.06 19.38 8.16
CA GLN A 76 15.02 20.09 9.02
C GLN A 76 15.10 21.59 8.71
N GLN A 77 15.01 21.97 7.43
CA GLN A 77 15.09 23.37 7.00
C GLN A 77 13.81 24.15 7.26
N PHE A 78 12.64 23.57 6.94
CA PHE A 78 11.35 24.25 7.00
C PHE A 78 10.52 23.87 8.24
N GLY A 79 10.89 22.79 8.94
CA GLY A 79 10.18 22.27 10.10
C GLY A 79 9.10 21.25 9.76
N LYS A 80 8.74 20.40 10.73
CA LYS A 80 7.79 19.27 10.55
C LYS A 80 6.36 19.65 10.14
N GLY A 81 5.95 20.90 10.34
CA GLY A 81 4.60 21.37 10.02
C GLY A 81 4.53 22.29 8.80
N SER A 82 5.64 22.46 8.08
CA SER A 82 5.65 23.28 6.87
C SER A 82 5.04 22.53 5.69
N LYS A 83 4.53 23.29 4.70
CA LYS A 83 3.94 22.71 3.49
C LYS A 83 5.01 22.07 2.62
N GLU A 84 6.20 22.64 2.62
CA GLU A 84 7.36 22.21 1.86
C GLU A 84 7.86 20.84 2.35
N ALA A 85 7.83 20.59 3.67
CA ALA A 85 8.14 19.28 4.22
C ALA A 85 7.05 18.26 3.87
N ALA A 86 5.77 18.63 3.97
CA ALA A 86 4.66 17.74 3.60
C ALA A 86 4.74 17.30 2.13
N LEU A 87 4.92 18.26 1.21
CA LEU A 87 5.05 17.97 -0.22
C LEU A 87 6.24 17.05 -0.55
N ALA A 88 7.36 17.19 0.16
CA ALA A 88 8.51 16.31 -0.04
C ALA A 88 8.23 14.88 0.46
N TRP A 89 7.47 14.73 1.54
CA TRP A 89 7.03 13.42 2.02
C TRP A 89 5.95 12.79 1.14
N ASP A 90 5.07 13.59 0.52
CA ASP A 90 4.07 13.10 -0.44
C ASP A 90 4.73 12.40 -1.64
N VAL A 91 5.84 12.94 -2.15
CA VAL A 91 6.61 12.31 -3.25
C VAL A 91 7.21 10.96 -2.83
N VAL A 92 7.67 10.84 -1.59
CA VAL A 92 8.18 9.55 -1.06
C VAL A 92 7.04 8.53 -0.99
N GLU A 93 5.86 8.94 -0.54
CA GLU A 93 4.68 8.08 -0.47
C GLU A 93 4.25 7.57 -1.86
N GLU A 94 4.27 8.43 -2.87
CA GLU A 94 3.98 8.04 -4.26
C GLU A 94 4.96 6.98 -4.80
N LEU A 95 6.28 7.18 -4.59
CA LEU A 95 7.30 6.22 -5.03
C LEU A 95 7.22 4.89 -4.29
N GLU A 96 6.88 4.91 -3.00
CA GLU A 96 6.69 3.70 -2.21
C GLU A 96 5.45 2.91 -2.65
N ALA A 97 4.38 3.60 -3.04
CA ALA A 97 3.20 2.97 -3.62
C ALA A 97 3.55 2.21 -4.93
N GLU A 98 4.34 2.83 -5.81
CA GLU A 98 4.83 2.16 -7.02
C GLU A 98 5.72 0.96 -6.69
N ALA A 99 6.63 1.10 -5.72
CA ALA A 99 7.50 0.01 -5.30
C ALA A 99 6.69 -1.17 -4.72
N SER A 100 5.65 -0.91 -3.94
CA SER A 100 4.74 -1.94 -3.41
C SER A 100 3.99 -2.64 -4.53
N HIS A 101 3.44 -1.88 -5.49
CA HIS A 101 2.75 -2.45 -6.64
C HIS A 101 3.67 -3.36 -7.48
N LEU A 102 4.93 -2.98 -7.65
CA LEU A 102 5.93 -3.81 -8.32
C LEU A 102 6.30 -5.06 -7.52
N LYS A 103 6.39 -4.97 -6.20
CA LYS A 103 6.64 -6.13 -5.31
C LYS A 103 5.47 -7.11 -5.35
N ALA A 104 4.23 -6.62 -5.25
CA ALA A 104 3.03 -7.44 -5.37
C ALA A 104 2.98 -8.14 -6.74
N ASN A 105 3.35 -7.43 -7.80
CA ASN A 105 3.42 -7.99 -9.16
C ASN A 105 4.60 -8.94 -9.41
N LYS A 106 5.63 -8.93 -8.57
CA LYS A 106 6.77 -9.84 -8.68
C LYS A 106 6.44 -11.27 -8.24
N GLY A 107 5.25 -11.51 -7.68
CA GLY A 107 4.83 -12.84 -7.24
C GLY A 107 5.67 -13.27 -6.05
N SER A 108 5.17 -12.99 -4.85
CA SER A 108 5.61 -13.75 -3.69
C SER A 108 5.14 -15.18 -3.93
N ASN A 109 5.97 -16.00 -4.58
CA ASN A 109 5.82 -17.44 -4.47
C ASN A 109 6.02 -17.71 -2.99
N ASP A 110 4.93 -17.94 -2.28
CA ASP A 110 5.03 -18.28 -0.87
C ASP A 110 5.95 -19.51 -0.78
N PRO A 111 6.89 -19.56 0.18
CA PRO A 111 7.74 -20.75 0.31
C PRO A 111 6.92 -22.04 0.42
N LEU A 112 5.69 -21.97 0.94
CA LEU A 112 4.75 -23.09 0.97
C LEU A 112 4.17 -23.39 -0.43
N GLU A 113 3.85 -22.40 -1.25
CA GLU A 113 3.40 -22.59 -2.65
C GLU A 113 4.43 -23.37 -3.46
N LYS A 114 5.72 -22.99 -3.37
CA LYS A 114 6.81 -23.73 -4.02
C LYS A 114 6.95 -25.15 -3.50
N PHE A 115 6.83 -25.33 -2.18
CA PHE A 115 6.90 -26.64 -1.56
C PHE A 115 5.73 -27.54 -2.00
N CYS A 116 4.53 -26.98 -2.14
CA CYS A 116 3.35 -27.69 -2.63
C CYS A 116 3.40 -28.00 -4.13
N GLU A 117 4.09 -27.18 -4.94
CA GLU A 117 4.39 -27.48 -6.34
C GLU A 117 5.39 -28.65 -6.49
N GLU A 118 6.39 -28.73 -5.60
CA GLU A 118 7.44 -29.75 -5.62
C GLU A 118 7.01 -31.06 -4.94
N SER A 119 6.02 -31.04 -4.06
CA SER A 119 5.54 -32.21 -3.31
C SER A 119 4.02 -32.14 -3.02
N PRO A 120 3.17 -32.40 -4.03
CA PRO A 120 1.70 -32.31 -3.89
C PRO A 120 1.10 -33.35 -2.91
N GLU A 121 1.86 -34.40 -2.57
CA GLU A 121 1.46 -35.43 -1.61
C GLU A 121 1.76 -35.08 -0.15
N ALA A 122 2.46 -33.97 0.12
CA ALA A 122 2.74 -33.54 1.49
C ALA A 122 1.44 -33.21 2.23
N ASP A 123 1.37 -33.57 3.52
CA ASP A 123 0.17 -33.36 4.34
C ASP A 123 -0.24 -31.88 4.43
N GLU A 124 0.73 -30.96 4.32
CA GLU A 124 0.52 -29.51 4.30
C GLU A 124 -0.09 -28.97 2.98
N CYS A 125 -0.05 -29.77 1.91
CA CYS A 125 -0.42 -29.38 0.55
C CYS A 125 -1.60 -30.18 -0.01
N ARG A 126 -2.18 -31.08 0.80
CA ARG A 126 -3.28 -31.96 0.41
C ARG A 126 -4.59 -31.18 0.35
N VAL A 127 -4.94 -30.71 -0.84
CA VAL A 127 -6.23 -30.06 -1.11
C VAL A 127 -7.29 -31.14 -1.36
N TYR A 128 -8.33 -31.18 -0.53
CA TYR A 128 -9.53 -31.98 -0.78
C TYR A 128 -10.58 -31.09 -1.45
N GLU A 129 -11.06 -31.50 -2.63
CA GLU A 129 -12.23 -30.91 -3.27
C GLU A 129 -13.48 -31.58 -2.64
N ASP A 130 -14.36 -30.79 -2.03
CA ASP A 130 -15.65 -31.24 -1.44
C ASP A 130 -16.69 -31.63 -2.51
#